data_AF-A0A523Y6T1-F1
#
_entry.id   AF-A0A523Y6T1-F1
#
_cell.length_a   1.000
_cell.length_b   1.000
_cell.length_c   1.000
_cell.angle_alpha   90.00
_cell.angle_beta   90.00
_cell.angle_gamma   90.00
#
_symmetry.space_group_name_H-M   'P 1'
#
loop_
_entity.id
_entity.type
_entity.pdbx_description
1 polymer ?
#
loop_
_entity_poly.entity_id
_entity_poly.type
_entity_poly.pdbx_seq_one_letter_code
_entity_poly.pdbx_strand_id
1 'polypeptide(L)' 'MTEEETVRERMAREEMVKERTDEKGNKWRKIYFGGGAHFGNWLQQCKELGEVEVEEVDPAGFKCYEDGGEKLFRIWV' A
#
# COMPACT_ATOMS: atom_id res chain seq x y z
N MET A 1 1.25 24.23 11.47
CA MET A 1 1.69 22.85 11.21
C MET A 1 1.02 22.45 9.91
N THR A 2 1.73 22.62 8.80
CA THR A 2 1.19 22.51 7.45
C THR A 2 1.04 21.05 7.06
N GLU A 3 -0.08 20.70 6.43
CA GLU A 3 -0.44 19.33 6.01
C GLU A 3 0.67 18.60 5.23
N GLU A 4 1.61 19.31 4.59
CA GLU A 4 2.74 18.71 3.86
C GLU A 4 3.77 17.98 4.75
N GLU A 5 4.00 18.41 6.00
CA GLU A 5 4.91 17.67 6.92
C GLU A 5 4.32 16.30 7.28
N THR A 6 3.00 16.24 7.51
CA THR A 6 2.32 14.98 7.82
C THR A 6 2.33 13.97 6.68
N VAL A 7 2.40 14.43 5.42
CA VAL A 7 2.46 13.55 4.24
C VAL A 7 3.83 12.90 4.10
N ARG A 8 4.91 13.67 4.20
CA ARG A 8 6.27 13.12 4.16
C ARG A 8 6.54 12.18 5.32
N GLU A 9 6.06 12.51 6.52
CA GLU A 9 6.18 11.61 7.67
C GLU A 9 5.39 10.31 7.48
N ARG A 10 4.18 10.36 6.88
CA ARG A 10 3.42 9.15 6.54
C ARG A 10 4.13 8.31 5.48
N MET A 11 4.64 8.91 4.40
CA MET A 11 5.44 8.22 3.38
C MET A 11 6.67 7.55 4.01
N ALA A 12 7.41 8.26 4.88
CA ALA A 12 8.59 7.73 5.53
C ALA A 12 8.25 6.58 6.49
N ARG A 13 7.13 6.68 7.23
CA ARG A 13 6.62 5.57 8.06
C ARG A 13 6.26 4.38 7.19
N GLU A 14 5.57 4.60 6.08
CA GLU A 14 5.25 3.55 5.12
C GLU A 14 6.50 2.86 4.58
N GLU A 15 7.55 3.61 4.20
CA GLU A 15 8.82 3.04 3.75
C GLU A 15 9.58 2.28 4.84
N MET A 16 9.41 2.69 6.11
CA MET A 16 9.97 1.97 7.25
C MET A 16 9.24 0.64 7.52
N VAL A 17 7.94 0.55 7.22
CA VAL A 17 7.19 -0.70 7.36
C VAL A 17 7.48 -1.63 6.18
N LYS A 18 8.51 -2.47 6.35
CA LYS A 18 8.88 -3.53 5.40
C LYS A 18 8.28 -4.88 5.77
N GLU A 19 7.92 -5.06 7.03
CA GLU A 19 7.48 -6.33 7.61
C GLU A 19 6.39 -6.04 8.64
N ARG A 20 5.33 -6.86 8.68
CA ARG A 20 4.30 -6.84 9.73
C ARG A 20 4.03 -8.26 10.21
N THR A 21 3.57 -8.41 11.44
CA THR A 21 3.09 -9.71 11.94
C THR A 21 1.62 -9.59 12.26
N ASP A 22 0.80 -10.47 11.69
CA ASP A 22 -0.64 -10.52 11.94
C ASP A 22 -0.98 -11.18 13.29
N GLU A 23 -2.21 -11.02 13.75
CA GLU A 23 -2.73 -11.62 14.99
C GLU A 23 -2.59 -13.15 15.04
N LYS A 24 -2.54 -13.81 13.87
CA LYS A 24 -2.29 -15.25 13.75
C LYS A 24 -0.80 -15.65 13.88
N GLY A 25 0.11 -14.69 14.05
CA GLY A 25 1.55 -14.92 14.07
C GLY A 25 2.19 -15.04 12.69
N ASN A 26 1.44 -14.78 11.61
CA ASN A 26 1.95 -14.79 10.25
C ASN A 26 2.79 -13.55 10.02
N LYS A 27 4.05 -13.75 9.59
CA LYS A 27 4.92 -12.65 9.16
C LYS A 27 4.61 -12.34 7.72
N TRP A 28 4.22 -11.12 7.48
CA TRP A 28 3.98 -10.61 6.16
C TRP A 28 5.05 -9.59 5.79
N ARG A 29 5.53 -9.67 4.56
CA ARG A 29 6.53 -8.77 4.01
C ARG A 29 5.86 -7.85 3.00
N LYS A 30 6.09 -6.55 3.16
CA LYS A 30 5.62 -5.56 2.19
C LYS A 30 6.44 -5.72 0.91
N ILE A 31 5.81 -6.21 -0.14
CA ILE A 31 6.44 -6.35 -1.46
C ILE A 31 6.08 -5.21 -2.40
N TYR A 32 4.96 -4.53 -2.14
CA TYR A 32 4.51 -3.46 -3.00
C TYR A 32 3.67 -2.42 -2.26
N PHE A 33 3.87 -1.15 -2.62
CA PHE A 33 3.07 -0.02 -2.20
C PHE A 33 2.98 0.95 -3.37
N GLY A 34 1.79 1.14 -3.92
CA GLY A 34 1.58 1.91 -5.15
C GLY A 34 0.21 1.68 -5.76
N GLY A 35 -0.05 2.36 -6.88
CA GLY A 35 -1.33 2.32 -7.59
C GLY A 35 -1.15 2.11 -9.09
N GLY A 36 -2.27 1.94 -9.79
CA GLY A 36 -2.34 2.01 -11.26
C GLY A 36 -2.99 0.81 -11.96
N ALA A 37 -3.25 0.95 -13.26
CA ALA A 37 -3.98 -0.05 -14.05
C ALA A 37 -3.20 -1.39 -14.19
N HIS A 38 -1.88 -1.32 -14.28
CA HIS A 38 -1.01 -2.50 -14.38
C HIS A 38 -1.05 -3.36 -13.10
N PHE A 39 -1.32 -2.71 -11.96
CA PHE A 39 -1.39 -3.34 -10.66
C PHE A 39 -2.67 -4.16 -10.46
N GLY A 40 -3.82 -3.69 -10.97
CA GLY A 40 -5.10 -4.39 -10.82
C GLY A 40 -5.10 -5.82 -11.37
N ASN A 41 -4.42 -6.06 -12.49
CA ASN A 41 -4.35 -7.39 -13.11
C ASN A 41 -3.44 -8.37 -12.35
N TRP A 42 -2.37 -7.85 -11.74
CA TRP A 42 -1.51 -8.64 -10.85
C TRP A 42 -2.23 -8.97 -9.55
N LEU A 43 -2.98 -8.01 -9.01
CA LEU A 43 -3.80 -8.16 -7.81
C LEU A 43 -4.84 -9.27 -7.94
N GLN A 44 -5.49 -9.33 -9.09
CA GLN A 44 -6.56 -10.29 -9.35
C GLN A 44 -6.00 -11.71 -9.34
N GLN A 45 -4.89 -11.96 -10.04
CA GLN A 45 -4.20 -13.26 -10.02
C GLN A 45 -3.74 -13.65 -8.61
N CYS A 46 -3.21 -12.69 -7.87
CA CYS A 46 -2.80 -12.86 -6.49
C CYS A 46 -3.96 -13.24 -5.55
N LYS A 47 -5.13 -12.61 -5.70
CA LYS A 47 -6.35 -12.97 -4.97
C LYS A 47 -6.88 -14.35 -5.38
N GLU A 48 -6.76 -14.72 -6.65
CA GLU A 48 -7.15 -16.05 -7.13
C GLU A 48 -6.26 -17.16 -6.55
N LEU A 49 -4.96 -16.88 -6.34
CA LEU A 49 -4.01 -17.82 -5.74
C LEU A 49 -4.05 -17.82 -4.19
N GLY A 50 -4.53 -16.75 -3.57
CA GLY A 50 -4.67 -16.62 -2.11
C GLY A 50 -3.35 -16.44 -1.35
N GLU A 51 -2.26 -16.13 -2.07
CA GLU A 51 -0.90 -16.05 -1.50
C GLU A 51 -0.53 -14.68 -0.94
N VAL A 52 -1.36 -13.65 -1.14
CA VAL A 52 -1.03 -12.29 -0.69
C VAL A 52 -2.22 -11.60 -0.04
N GLU A 53 -1.90 -10.69 0.88
CA GLU A 53 -2.86 -9.79 1.49
C GLU A 53 -2.81 -8.42 0.82
N VAL A 54 -3.98 -7.85 0.55
CA VAL A 54 -4.13 -6.59 -0.17
C VAL A 54 -4.93 -5.61 0.68
N GLU A 55 -4.35 -4.44 0.90
CA GLU A 55 -4.98 -3.33 1.60
C GLU A 55 -5.17 -2.17 0.63
N GLU A 56 -6.42 -1.76 0.36
CA GLU A 56 -6.69 -0.52 -0.37
C GLU A 56 -6.41 0.64 0.58
N VAL A 57 -5.54 1.56 0.15
CA VAL A 57 -5.13 2.72 0.93
C VAL A 57 -5.74 3.95 0.29
N ASP A 58 -6.39 4.77 1.13
CA ASP A 58 -6.98 6.01 0.66
C ASP A 58 -5.87 6.93 0.11
N PRO A 59 -5.99 7.41 -1.14
CA PRO A 59 -4.97 8.25 -1.73
C PRO A 59 -4.94 9.66 -1.11
N ALA A 60 -5.93 10.05 -0.29
CA ALA A 60 -5.97 11.37 0.34
C ALA A 60 -4.74 11.61 1.23
N GLY A 61 -4.05 12.71 0.97
CA GLY A 61 -2.77 13.06 1.55
C GLY A 61 -1.57 12.60 0.73
N PHE A 62 -1.73 11.87 -0.38
CA PHE A 62 -0.64 11.60 -1.31
C PHE A 62 -0.84 12.42 -2.58
N LYS A 63 -0.42 13.70 -2.55
CA LYS A 63 -0.60 14.68 -3.66
C LYS A 63 -0.34 14.11 -5.06
N CYS A 64 0.65 13.23 -5.25
CA CYS A 64 0.94 12.61 -6.56
C CYS A 64 -0.13 11.60 -7.05
N TYR A 65 -0.81 10.92 -6.13
CA TYR A 65 -1.87 9.95 -6.43
C TYR A 65 -3.25 10.62 -6.44
N GLU A 66 -3.45 11.65 -5.61
CA GLU A 66 -4.65 12.49 -5.63
C GLU A 66 -4.82 13.22 -6.97
N ASP A 67 -3.73 13.81 -7.49
CA ASP A 67 -3.76 14.55 -8.76
C ASP A 67 -4.03 13.61 -9.96
N GLY A 68 -3.61 12.35 -9.86
CA GLY A 68 -3.85 11.31 -10.87
C GLY A 68 -5.19 10.58 -10.75
N GLY A 69 -5.93 10.77 -9.65
CA GLY A 69 -7.16 10.01 -9.35
C GLY A 69 -6.93 8.50 -9.19
N GLU A 70 -5.69 8.08 -8.91
CA GLU A 70 -5.30 6.68 -8.86
C GLU A 70 -5.45 6.11 -7.45
N LYS A 71 -6.06 4.93 -7.34
CA LYS A 71 -6.16 4.21 -6.08
C LYS A 71 -4.79 3.69 -5.66
N LEU A 72 -4.48 3.83 -4.38
CA LEU A 72 -3.29 3.30 -3.75
C LEU A 72 -3.60 1.95 -3.10
N PHE A 73 -2.62 1.06 -3.17
CA PHE A 73 -2.74 -0.26 -2.56
C PHE A 73 -1.42 -0.65 -1.89
N ARG A 74 -1.55 -1.42 -0.82
CA ARG A 74 -0.44 -2.03 -0.10
C ARG A 74 -0.57 -3.54 -0.18
N ILE A 75 0.54 -4.22 -0.46
CA ILE A 75 0.56 -5.67 -0.61
C ILE A 75 1.58 -6.31 0.30
N TRP A 76 1.13 -7.43 0.85
CA TRP A 76 1.84 -8.24 1.80
C TRP A 76 1.87 -9.70 1.34
N VAL A 77 3.00 -10.37 1.50
CA VAL A 77 3.19 -11.82 1.25
C VAL A 77 3.89 -12.46 2.43
#